data_AF-A0A2D6LW11-F1
#
_entry.id   AF-A0A2D6LW11-F1
#
_cell.length_a   1.000
_cell.length_b   1.000
_cell.length_c   1.000
_cell.angle_alpha   90.00
_cell.angle_beta   90.00
_cell.angle_gamma   90.00
#
_symmetry.space_group_name_H-M   'P 1'
#
loop_
_entity.id
_entity.type
_entity.pdbx_description
1 polymer ?
#
loop_
_entity_poly.entity_id
_entity_poly.type
_entity_poly.pdbx_seq_one_letter_code
_entity_poly.pdbx_strand_id
1 'polypeptide(L)' 'MVDPLLGSKIVYVLGFVNIFGLLLVLFSCRCLGFRLKIGASKFYKYHCYYWWIFIISVLLHALLAFNVFGNPFKGG' A
#
# COMPACT_ATOMS: atom_id res chain seq x y z
N MET A 1 -19.76 -6.60 -13.62
CA MET A 1 -18.39 -6.99 -14.03
C MET A 1 -17.64 -5.69 -14.20
N VAL A 2 -16.54 -5.47 -13.47
CA VAL A 2 -15.73 -4.25 -13.66
C VAL A 2 -15.06 -4.37 -15.02
N ASP A 3 -15.10 -3.30 -15.82
CA ASP A 3 -14.41 -3.25 -17.10
C ASP A 3 -12.91 -3.59 -16.89
N PRO A 4 -12.33 -4.55 -17.63
CA PRO A 4 -10.97 -5.03 -17.39
C PRO A 4 -9.90 -3.95 -17.59
N LEU A 5 -10.14 -2.96 -18.47
CA LEU A 5 -9.25 -1.83 -18.66
C LEU A 5 -9.33 -0.86 -17.47
N LEU A 6 -10.53 -0.64 -16.91
CA LEU A 6 -10.69 0.16 -15.69
C LEU A 6 -10.08 -0.54 -14.47
N GLY A 7 -10.33 -1.85 -14.32
CA GLY A 7 -9.80 -2.65 -13.21
C GLY A 7 -8.26 -2.68 -13.18
N SER A 8 -7.62 -2.86 -14.34
CA SER A 8 -6.16 -2.86 -14.46
C SER A 8 -5.54 -1.50 -14.11
N LYS A 9 -6.15 -0.38 -14.53
CA LYS A 9 -5.74 0.97 -14.13
C LYS A 9 -5.82 1.18 -12.61
N ILE A 10 -6.90 0.73 -11.98
CA ILE A 10 -7.09 0.84 -10.53
C ILE A 10 -6.03 0.03 -9.78
N VAL A 11 -5.76 -1.22 -10.21
CA VAL A 11 -4.72 -2.06 -9.61
C VAL A 11 -3.35 -1.40 -9.74
N TYR A 12 -3.02 -0.82 -10.91
CA TYR A 12 -1.77 -0.11 -11.13
C TYR A 12 -1.58 1.08 -10.17
N VAL A 13 -2.61 1.93 -10.03
CA VAL A 13 -2.58 3.07 -9.11
C VAL A 13 -2.45 2.60 -7.66
N LEU A 14 -3.22 1.59 -7.24
CA LEU A 14 -3.12 0.98 -5.91
C LEU A 14 -1.72 0.42 -5.62
N GLY A 15 -1.06 -0.15 -6.64
CA GLY A 15 0.32 -0.61 -6.53
C GLY A 15 1.28 0.52 -6.18
N PHE A 16 1.19 1.66 -6.87
CA PHE A 16 1.97 2.86 -6.53
C PHE A 16 1.65 3.39 -5.14
N VAL A 17 0.37 3.47 -4.77
CA VAL A 17 -0.06 3.90 -3.42
C VAL A 17 0.55 2.98 -2.35
N ASN A 18 0.63 1.67 -2.60
CA ASN A 18 1.28 0.74 -1.70
C ASN A 18 2.79 0.97 -1.59
N ILE A 19 3.49 1.26 -2.70
CA ILE A 19 4.93 1.60 -2.65
C ILE A 19 5.15 2.84 -1.78
N PHE A 20 4.40 3.93 -2.01
CA PHE A 20 4.50 5.13 -1.20
C PHE A 20 4.07 4.89 0.26
N GLY A 21 3.02 4.09 0.48
CA GLY A 21 2.55 3.70 1.80
C GLY A 21 3.59 2.92 2.60
N LEU A 22 4.29 1.98 1.95
CA LEU A 22 5.38 1.23 2.56
C LEU A 22 6.53 2.17 2.94
N LEU A 23 6.93 3.09 2.06
CA LEU A 23 7.94 4.10 2.37
C LEU A 23 7.51 4.96 3.57
N LEU A 24 6.27 5.43 3.60
CA LEU A 24 5.73 6.20 4.74
C LEU A 24 5.76 5.40 6.05
N VAL A 25 5.42 4.11 6.01
CA VAL A 25 5.51 3.22 7.18
C VAL A 25 6.95 3.05 7.65
N LEU A 26 7.89 2.82 6.74
CA LEU A 26 9.31 2.66 7.08
C LEU A 26 9.92 3.93 7.65
N PHE A 27 9.67 5.10 7.03
CA PHE A 27 10.21 6.38 7.48
C PHE A 27 9.52 6.91 8.74
N SER A 28 8.27 6.50 9.01
CA SER A 28 7.58 6.83 10.26
C SER A 28 7.96 5.89 11.41
N CYS A 29 8.73 4.82 11.16
CA CYS A 29 9.20 3.95 12.21
C CYS A 29 10.30 4.63 13.02
N ARG A 30 10.07 4.83 14.33
CA ARG A 30 11.07 5.40 15.24
C ARG A 30 12.30 4.49 15.44
N CYS A 31 12.18 3.20 15.10
CA CYS A 31 13.22 2.17 15.31
C CYS A 31 14.25 2.12 14.17
N LEU A 32 13.84 2.43 12.93
CA LEU A 32 14.78 2.64 11.82
C LEU A 32 15.38 4.03 12.00
N GLY A 33 16.68 4.08 12.37
CA GLY A 33 17.41 5.24 12.89
C GLY A 33 17.49 6.51 12.02
N PHE A 34 16.65 6.67 11.00
CA PHE A 34 16.41 7.92 10.28
C PHE A 34 15.67 8.90 11.20
N ARG A 35 16.42 9.54 12.12
CA ARG A 35 15.96 10.68 12.90
C ARG A 35 15.75 11.87 11.96
N LEU A 36 14.58 11.96 11.35
CA LEU A 36 14.11 13.15 10.66
C LEU A 36 14.09 14.30 11.69
N LYS A 37 15.03 15.25 11.55
CA LYS A 37 15.32 16.26 12.57
C LYS A 37 14.33 17.43 12.61
N ILE A 38 13.29 17.48 11.77
CA ILE A 38 12.37 18.63 11.69
C ILE A 38 10.92 18.15 11.71
N GLY A 39 10.14 18.56 12.73
CA GLY A 39 8.69 18.31 12.82
C GLY A 39 8.23 16.86 13.04
N ALA A 40 9.16 15.91 13.15
CA ALA A 40 8.89 14.47 13.04
C ALA A 40 8.16 13.83 14.22
N SER A 41 8.01 14.50 15.38
CA SER A 41 7.28 13.93 16.53
C SER A 41 5.83 13.61 16.19
N LYS A 42 5.18 14.48 15.39
CA LYS A 42 3.82 14.26 14.91
C LYS A 42 3.77 13.12 13.89
N PHE A 43 4.74 13.05 12.97
CA PHE A 43 4.82 12.03 11.94
C PHE A 43 5.00 10.61 12.53
N TYR A 44 5.86 10.46 13.54
CA TYR A 44 6.08 9.19 14.22
C TYR A 44 4.86 8.71 15.01
N LYS A 45 4.03 9.63 15.54
CA LYS A 45 2.80 9.27 16.27
C LYS A 45 1.77 8.57 15.38
N TYR A 46 1.77 8.85 14.08
CA TYR A 46 0.84 8.25 13.13
C TYR A 46 1.31 6.93 12.52
N HIS A 47 2.48 6.40 12.91
CA HIS A 47 3.03 5.15 12.38
C HIS A 47 2.04 3.98 12.40
N CYS A 48 1.34 3.77 13.52
CA CYS A 48 0.33 2.70 13.63
C CYS A 48 -0.86 2.93 12.69
N TYR A 49 -1.26 4.19 12.45
CA TYR A 49 -2.33 4.51 11.49
C TYR A 49 -1.88 4.26 10.05
N TYR A 50 -0.64 4.61 9.71
CA TYR A 50 -0.08 4.31 8.39
C TYR A 50 -0.03 2.81 8.13
N TRP A 51 0.28 1.98 9.14
CA TRP A 51 0.20 0.53 9.05
C TRP A 51 -1.20 0.03 8.70
N TRP A 52 -2.23 0.51 9.41
CA TRP A 52 -3.61 0.11 9.11
C TRP A 52 -4.05 0.53 7.71
N ILE A 53 -3.77 1.77 7.30
CA ILE A 53 -4.08 2.26 5.95
C ILE A 53 -3.35 1.44 4.89
N PHE A 54 -2.06 1.16 5.12
CA PHE A 54 -1.25 0.37 4.20
C PHE A 54 -1.76 -1.06 4.06
N ILE A 55 -2.10 -1.74 5.16
CA ILE A 55 -2.65 -3.10 5.13
C ILE A 55 -3.97 -3.13 4.36
N ILE A 56 -4.88 -2.18 4.61
CA ILE A 56 -6.15 -2.10 3.90
C ILE A 56 -5.91 -1.88 2.40
N SER A 57 -4.99 -0.99 2.02
CA SER A 57 -4.64 -0.72 0.63
C SER A 57 -4.01 -1.93 -0.07
N VAL A 58 -3.13 -2.67 0.62
CA VAL A 58 -2.53 -3.92 0.10
C VAL A 58 -3.60 -4.99 -0.10
N LEU A 59 -4.53 -5.14 0.85
CA LEU A 59 -5.62 -6.10 0.73
C LEU A 59 -6.53 -5.78 -0.46
N LEU A 60 -6.92 -4.51 -0.63
CA LEU A 60 -7.72 -4.07 -1.78
C LEU A 60 -6.97 -4.28 -3.10
N HIS A 61 -5.68 -3.95 -3.15
CA HIS A 61 -4.83 -4.17 -4.32
C HIS A 61 -4.78 -5.66 -4.69
N ALA A 62 -4.54 -6.54 -3.72
CA ALA A 62 -4.46 -7.98 -3.94
C ALA A 62 -5.79 -8.57 -4.41
N LEU A 63 -6.90 -8.22 -3.75
CA LEU A 63 -8.24 -8.69 -4.13
C LEU A 63 -8.59 -8.24 -5.55
N LEU A 64 -8.36 -6.97 -5.89
CA LEU A 64 -8.62 -6.47 -7.25
C LEU A 64 -7.68 -7.11 -8.28
N ALA A 65 -6.41 -7.32 -7.95
CA ALA A 65 -5.48 -7.99 -8.84
C ALA A 65 -5.93 -9.43 -9.15
N PHE A 66 -6.37 -10.19 -8.14
CA PHE A 66 -6.93 -11.53 -8.35
C PHE A 66 -8.23 -11.52 -9.17
N ASN A 67 -9.09 -10.52 -8.99
CA ASN A 67 -10.34 -10.43 -9.76
C ASN A 67 -10.12 -10.01 -11.22
N VAL A 68 -9.11 -9.18 -11.50
CA VAL A 68 -8.83 -8.64 -12.84
C VAL A 68 -7.89 -9.56 -13.64
N PHE A 69 -6.85 -10.09 -13.00
CA PHE A 69 -5.80 -10.88 -13.66
C PHE A 69 -5.87 -12.37 -13.35
N GLY A 70 -6.74 -12.79 -12.42
CA GLY A 70 -6.81 -14.17 -11.96
C GLY A 70 -5.67 -14.55 -11.02
N ASN A 71 -5.59 -15.83 -10.68
CA ASN A 71 -4.46 -16.38 -9.94
C ASN A 71 -3.54 -17.11 -10.94
N PRO A 72 -2.33 -16.60 -11.22
CA PRO A 72 -1.43 -17.22 -12.19
C PRO A 72 -0.96 -18.64 -11.79
N PHE A 73 -1.10 -19.02 -10.51
CA PHE A 73 -0.73 -20.35 -10.01
C PHE A 73 -1.88 -21.37 -10.04
N LYS A 74 -3.12 -20.91 -10.25
CA LYS A 74 -4.24 -21.77 -10.60
C LYS A 74 -4.52 -21.52 -12.08
N GLY A 75 -3.80 -22.24 -12.94
CA GLY A 75 -4.06 -22.22 -14.38
C GLY A 75 -5.54 -22.46 -14.65
N GLY A 76 -6.16 -21.54 -15.39
CA GLY A 76 -7.47 -21.69 -16.01
C GLY A 76 -7.27 -21.70 -17.51
#